data_AF-A0A7G5C2T4-F1
#
_entry.id   AF-A0A7G5C2T4-F1
#
_cell.length_a   1.000
_cell.length_b   1.000
_cell.length_c   1.000
_cell.angle_alpha   90.00
_cell.angle_beta   90.00
_cell.angle_gamma   90.00
#
_symmetry.space_group_name_H-M   'P 1'
#
loop_
_entity.id
_entity.type
_entity.pdbx_description
1 polymer ?
#
loop_
_entity_poly.entity_id
_entity_poly.type
_entity_poly.pdbx_seq_one_letter_code
_entity_poly.pdbx_strand_id
1 'polypeptide(L)' 'MKPAGVVRKVDQLGRIVLPKSLRKRYQMNEGDPVEILVQGDHIILERYRPRCVFCSSMEGVGEFKERYVCASCVKDMHGL' A
#
# COMPACT_ATOMS: atom_id res chain seq x y z
N MET A 1 18.61 -6.46 -0.40
CA MET A 1 18.15 -5.17 0.18
C MET A 1 19.32 -4.20 0.21
N LYS A 2 19.12 -2.91 -0.09
CA LYS A 2 20.15 -1.88 0.11
C LYS A 2 19.85 -1.14 1.41
N PRO A 3 20.79 -1.04 2.37
CA PRO A 3 20.55 -0.29 3.59
C PRO A 3 20.31 1.17 3.25
N ALA A 4 19.23 1.75 3.78
CA ALA A 4 18.97 3.18 3.67
C ALA A 4 19.99 4.03 4.47
N GLY A 5 20.79 3.39 5.34
CA GLY A 5 21.85 4.03 6.12
C GLY A 5 21.34 4.97 7.21
N VAL A 6 20.05 4.94 7.54
CA VAL A 6 19.41 5.85 8.49
C VAL A 6 18.75 5.06 9.61
N VAL A 7 19.18 5.32 10.84
CA VAL A 7 18.57 4.78 12.06
C VAL A 7 17.66 5.85 12.67
N ARG A 8 16.45 5.43 13.10
CA ARG A 8 15.48 6.28 13.79
C ARG A 8 14.97 5.56 15.03
N LYS A 9 14.83 6.31 16.12
CA LYS A 9 14.18 5.82 17.33
C LYS A 9 12.67 5.80 17.11
N VAL A 10 12.02 4.84 17.76
CA VAL A 10 10.57 4.80 17.89
C VAL A 10 10.16 5.91 18.86
N ASP A 11 9.08 6.61 18.57
CA ASP A 11 8.54 7.62 19.48
C ASP A 11 7.76 6.99 20.66
N GLN A 12 7.23 7.82 21.56
CA GLN A 12 6.49 7.35 22.74
C GLN A 12 5.19 6.59 22.41
N LEU A 13 4.69 6.71 21.17
CA LEU A 13 3.46 6.06 20.72
C LEU A 13 3.73 4.82 19.86
N GLY A 14 5.00 4.41 19.70
CA GLY A 14 5.34 3.27 18.86
C GLY A 14 5.53 3.60 17.38
N ARG A 15 5.54 4.88 16.98
CA ARG A 15 5.64 5.28 15.56
C ARG A 15 7.10 5.48 15.14
N ILE A 16 7.36 5.27 13.85
CA ILE A 16 8.67 5.51 13.23
C ILE A 16 8.55 6.63 12.20
N VAL A 17 9.46 7.60 12.25
CA VAL A 17 9.49 8.71 11.30
C VAL A 17 10.26 8.33 10.03
N LEU A 18 9.60 8.36 8.87
CA LEU A 18 10.25 8.19 7.57
C LEU A 18 10.88 9.52 7.10
N PRO A 19 12.21 9.56 6.85
CA PRO A 19 12.89 10.75 6.34
C PRO A 19 12.25 11.33 5.07
N LYS A 20 12.26 12.68 4.95
CA LYS A 20 11.68 13.40 3.80
C LYS A 20 12.24 12.94 2.45
N SER A 21 13.52 12.55 2.40
CA SER A 21 14.17 12.03 1.20
C SER A 21 13.56 10.71 0.72
N LEU A 22 13.31 9.76 1.64
CA LEU A 22 12.67 8.50 1.32
C LEU A 22 11.21 8.72 0.89
N ARG A 23 10.45 9.55 1.61
CA ARG A 23 9.08 9.91 1.22
C ARG A 23 9.00 10.46 -0.20
N LYS A 24 9.88 11.41 -0.55
CA LYS A 24 9.95 11.96 -1.92
C LYS A 24 10.30 10.90 -2.96
N ARG A 25 11.31 10.06 -2.68
CA ARG A 25 11.76 9.02 -3.61
C ARG A 25 10.67 7.99 -3.91
N TYR A 26 9.89 7.62 -2.89
CA TYR A 26 8.83 6.62 -2.99
C TYR A 26 7.43 7.22 -3.18
N GLN A 27 7.33 8.54 -3.39
CA GLN A 27 6.06 9.25 -3.61
C GLN A 27 5.03 8.96 -2.52
N MET A 28 5.47 8.99 -1.25
CA MET A 28 4.63 8.83 -0.07
C MET A 28 4.35 10.23 0.50
N ASN A 29 3.22 10.81 0.11
CA ASN A 29 2.79 12.12 0.59
C ASN A 29 2.02 11.99 1.90
N GLU A 30 1.77 13.14 2.52
CA GLU A 30 0.93 13.18 3.71
C GLU A 30 -0.51 12.78 3.36
N GLY A 31 -1.08 11.88 4.17
CA GLY A 31 -2.41 11.30 3.93
C GLY A 31 -2.43 10.10 2.97
N ASP A 32 -1.34 9.83 2.23
CA ASP A 32 -1.29 8.66 1.34
C ASP A 32 -1.31 7.36 2.16
N PRO A 33 -2.16 6.38 1.79
CA PRO A 33 -2.15 5.07 2.43
C PRO A 33 -0.86 4.31 2.11
N VAL A 34 -0.29 3.68 3.13
CA VAL A 34 0.92 2.85 3.05
C VAL A 34 0.56 1.44 3.50
N GLU A 35 0.91 0.45 2.68
CA GLU A 35 0.76 -0.95 3.02
C GLU A 35 1.99 -1.41 3.82
N ILE A 36 1.73 -2.08 4.95
CA ILE A 36 2.78 -2.64 5.82
C ILE A 36 2.72 -4.15 5.67
N LEU A 37 3.82 -4.73 5.19
CA LEU A 37 3.97 -6.16 4.96
C LEU A 37 5.05 -6.72 5.91
N VAL A 38 4.88 -7.96 6.34
CA VAL A 38 5.84 -8.67 7.18
C VAL A 38 6.42 -9.83 6.38
N GLN A 39 7.74 -9.89 6.27
CA GLN A 39 8.47 -10.96 5.59
C GLN A 39 9.61 -11.44 6.48
N GLY A 40 9.40 -12.57 7.19
CA GLY A 40 10.34 -13.04 8.21
C GLY A 40 10.53 -11.98 9.29
N ASP A 41 11.78 -11.59 9.54
CA ASP A 41 12.15 -10.57 10.52
C ASP A 41 12.19 -9.14 9.94
N HIS A 42 11.61 -8.95 8.74
CA HIS A 42 11.61 -7.68 8.04
C HIS A 42 10.21 -7.08 7.92
N ILE A 43 10.13 -5.77 8.11
CA ILE A 43 8.96 -4.96 7.75
C ILE A 43 9.25 -4.31 6.40
N ILE A 44 8.29 -4.45 5.47
CA ILE A 44 8.35 -3.85 4.14
C ILE A 44 7.22 -2.83 4.05
N LEU A 45 7.56 -1.62 3.61
CA LEU A 45 6.62 -0.52 3.41
C LEU A 45 6.43 -0.30 1.91
N GLU A 46 5.18 -0.36 1.44
CA GLU A 46 4.82 -0.16 0.04
C GLU A 46 3.69 0.86 -0.10
N ARG A 47 3.56 1.47 -1.28
CA ARG A 47 2.38 2.31 -1.56
C ARG A 47 1.16 1.42 -1.59
N TYR A 48 0.14 1.75 -0.81
CA TYR A 48 -1.11 1.01 -0.86
C TYR A 48 -1.72 1.12 -2.25
N ARG A 49 -2.10 -0.02 -2.82
CA ARG A 49 -2.87 -0.11 -4.04
C ARG A 49 -4.14 -0.88 -3.74
N PRO A 50 -5.32 -0.31 -4.04
CA PRO A 50 -6.57 -1.04 -3.85
C PRO A 50 -6.56 -2.31 -4.71
N ARG A 51 -7.06 -3.39 -4.13
CA ARG A 51 -7.18 -4.70 -4.79
C ARG A 51 -8.66 -5.03 -4.94
N CYS A 52 -9.01 -5.69 -6.03
CA CYS A 52 -10.35 -6.20 -6.23
C CYS A 52 -10.73 -7.14 -5.08
N VAL A 53 -11.90 -6.92 -4.46
CA VAL A 53 -12.41 -7.73 -3.36
C VAL A 53 -12.63 -9.20 -3.73
N PHE A 54 -12.83 -9.49 -5.02
CA PHE A 54 -13.13 -10.85 -5.51
C PHE A 54 -11.89 -11.63 -5.93
N CYS A 55 -11.04 -11.03 -6.78
CA CYS A 55 -9.91 -11.74 -7.39
C CYS A 55 -8.53 -11.23 -6.92
N SER A 56 -8.49 -10.22 -6.03
CA SER A 56 -7.27 -9.57 -5.55
C SER A 56 -6.39 -8.91 -6.64
N SER A 57 -6.88 -8.80 -7.89
CA SER A 57 -6.19 -8.06 -8.94
C SER A 57 -6.04 -6.59 -8.58
N MET A 58 -4.91 -6.00 -8.97
CA MET A 58 -4.65 -4.55 -8.90
C MET A 58 -4.99 -3.82 -10.21
N GLU A 59 -5.26 -4.56 -11.28
CA GLU A 59 -5.49 -3.99 -12.61
C GLU A 59 -6.95 -3.57 -12.80
N GLY A 60 -7.16 -2.35 -13.30
CA GLY A 60 -8.50 -1.84 -13.63
C GLY A 60 -9.44 -1.78 -12.43
N VAL A 61 -8.90 -1.59 -11.22
CA VAL A 61 -9.67 -1.51 -9.96
C VAL A 61 -10.33 -0.14 -9.84
N GLY A 62 -11.66 -0.13 -9.78
CA GLY A 62 -12.48 1.04 -9.45
C GLY A 62 -13.10 0.92 -8.06
N GLU A 63 -13.58 2.04 -7.52
CA GLU A 63 -14.29 2.09 -6.26
C GLU A 63 -15.81 2.17 -6.48
N PHE A 64 -16.58 1.35 -5.78
CA PHE A 64 -18.03 1.37 -5.79
C PHE A 64 -18.57 1.04 -4.39
N LYS A 65 -19.33 1.96 -3.79
CA LYS A 65 -19.90 1.81 -2.43
C LYS A 65 -18.85 1.33 -1.41
N GLU A 66 -17.70 2.01 -1.34
CA GLU A 66 -16.59 1.70 -0.42
C GLU A 66 -15.94 0.32 -0.64
N ARG A 67 -16.20 -0.31 -1.79
CA ARG A 67 -15.57 -1.57 -2.20
C ARG A 67 -14.76 -1.35 -3.47
N TYR A 68 -13.63 -2.02 -3.55
CA TYR A 68 -12.78 -2.01 -4.73
C TYR A 68 -13.06 -3.23 -5.60
N VAL A 69 -13.40 -3.01 -6.87
CA VAL A 69 -13.74 -4.08 -7.83
C VAL A 69 -13.03 -3.81 -9.15
N CYS A 70 -12.36 -4.83 -9.70
CA CYS A 70 -11.73 -4.70 -11.02
C CYS A 70 -12.74 -4.83 -12.16
N ALA A 71 -12.41 -4.23 -13.30
CA ALA A 71 -13.23 -4.28 -14.51
C ALA A 71 -13.55 -5.71 -14.98
N SER A 72 -12.67 -6.69 -14.76
CA SER A 72 -12.97 -8.10 -15.11
C SER A 72 -14.09 -8.67 -14.24
N CYS A 73 -14.01 -8.53 -12.91
CA CYS A 73 -15.06 -9.03 -12.03
C CYS A 73 -16.41 -8.31 -12.24
N VAL A 74 -16.39 -7.03 -12.62
CA VAL A 74 -17.64 -6.32 -12.99
C VAL A 74 -18.30 -6.96 -14.23
N LYS A 75 -17.52 -7.39 -15.23
CA LYS A 75 -18.06 -8.09 -16.41
C LYS A 75 -18.63 -9.46 -16.04
N ASP A 76 -17.88 -10.24 -15.26
CA ASP A 76 -18.31 -11.55 -14.77
C ASP A 76 -19.64 -11.46 -13.98
N MET A 77 -19.82 -10.41 -13.17
CA MET A 77 -21.05 -10.18 -12.40
C MET A 77 -22.28 -9.90 -13.27
N HIS A 78 -22.09 -9.32 -14.45
CA HIS A 78 -23.17 -9.07 -15.42
C HIS A 78 -23.37 -10.25 -16.39
N GLY A 79 -22.59 -11.34 -16.26
CA GLY A 79 -22.64 -12.49 -17.17
C GLY A 79 -22.17 -12.17 -18.59
N LEU A 80 -21.29 -11.17 -18.75
CA LEU A 80 -20.75 -10.68 -20.02
C LEU A 80 -19.31 -11.12 -20.26
#